data_AF-A0AAV9TZ18-F1
#
_entry.id   AF-A0AAV9TZ18-F1
#
_cell.length_a   1.000
_cell.length_b   1.000
_cell.length_c   1.000
_cell.angle_alpha   90.00
_cell.angle_beta   90.00
_cell.angle_gamma   90.00
#
_symmetry.space_group_name_H-M   'P 1'
#
loop_
_entity.id
_entity.type
_entity.pdbx_description
1 polymer ?
#
loop_
_entity_poly.entity_id
_entity_poly.type
_entity_poly.pdbx_seq_one_letter_code
_entity_poly.pdbx_strand_id
1 'polypeptide(L)'
;MLTHHILSFQFPPIRACIFDMDGLLIDSEDIYTRVTDEILARYDRGRLPWSIKAQLQGRPTQQAYDLLQSWAQLPLSQSEYLAEARALQEKHFPTTQPLPGVLSLLETLTKSPSKPYVALATSSNSFSYDLKTKHLQEILFSYFEDDMIIKGDDPRIKSGRGKPAPDIYQLALDTINKKREKDMLEKGAAKDPILATKILPMECLVFEDSVPGVEAGRRAGMRCVWVPHEGLRDQYKGKEGEVLAGLTGEGRYLDGEDAMGNASRTNVEDGILLRKVDDGWGEARGSLEGFDFERYGIQAL
;
A
#
# COMPACT_ATOMS: atom_id res chain seq x y z
N MET A 1 -7.47 -32.36 33.75
CA MET A 1 -6.48 -31.70 32.86
C MET A 1 -7.26 -31.11 31.70
N LEU A 2 -7.45 -29.79 31.71
CA LEU A 2 -8.16 -29.06 30.65
C LEU A 2 -7.22 -28.91 29.45
N THR A 3 -7.47 -29.70 28.41
CA THR A 3 -6.90 -29.52 27.08
C THR A 3 -7.26 -28.12 26.58
N HIS A 4 -6.28 -27.25 26.47
CA HIS A 4 -6.42 -25.96 25.80
C HIS A 4 -6.64 -26.24 24.31
N HIS A 5 -7.90 -26.26 23.89
CA HIS A 5 -8.25 -26.06 22.49
C HIS A 5 -7.88 -24.61 22.15
N ILE A 6 -6.72 -24.42 21.54
CA ILE A 6 -6.45 -23.19 20.80
C ILE A 6 -7.48 -23.20 19.66
N LEU A 7 -8.53 -22.41 19.80
CA LEU A 7 -9.42 -22.09 18.69
C LEU A 7 -8.52 -21.47 17.60
N SER A 8 -8.31 -22.20 16.51
CA SER A 8 -7.65 -21.66 15.32
C SER A 8 -8.50 -20.51 14.83
N PHE A 9 -8.03 -19.28 15.01
CA PHE A 9 -8.69 -18.10 14.48
C PHE A 9 -8.82 -18.25 12.96
N GLN A 10 -10.05 -18.28 12.45
CA GLN A 10 -10.32 -18.33 11.01
C GLN A 10 -10.67 -16.92 10.55
N PHE A 11 -9.90 -16.39 9.60
CA PHE A 11 -10.20 -15.08 9.00
C PHE A 11 -11.56 -15.11 8.29
N PRO A 12 -12.35 -14.03 8.36
CA PRO A 12 -13.49 -13.88 7.48
C PRO A 12 -13.03 -13.76 6.02
N PRO A 13 -13.91 -14.10 5.05
CA PRO A 13 -13.66 -13.86 3.64
C PRO A 13 -13.38 -12.38 3.35
N ILE A 14 -12.48 -12.12 2.41
CA ILE A 14 -12.18 -10.76 1.96
C ILE A 14 -13.35 -10.20 1.15
N ARG A 15 -13.77 -8.98 1.51
CA ARG A 15 -14.82 -8.22 0.83
C ARG A 15 -14.30 -6.94 0.17
N ALA A 16 -13.09 -6.52 0.49
CA ALA A 16 -12.43 -5.37 -0.12
C ALA A 16 -10.93 -5.62 -0.34
N CYS A 17 -10.43 -5.30 -1.52
CA CYS A 17 -9.02 -5.28 -1.87
C CYS A 17 -8.58 -3.84 -2.10
N ILE A 18 -7.56 -3.38 -1.38
CA ILE A 18 -7.06 -2.01 -1.49
C ILE A 18 -5.60 -2.07 -1.94
N PHE A 19 -5.30 -1.41 -3.05
CA PHE A 19 -4.01 -1.51 -3.72
C PHE A 19 -3.20 -0.25 -3.48
N ASP A 20 -1.92 -0.38 -3.15
CA ASP A 20 -0.96 0.67 -3.51
C ASP A 20 -0.80 0.77 -5.04
N MET A 21 -0.06 1.74 -5.54
CA MET A 21 0.18 1.92 -6.97
C MET A 21 1.66 1.73 -7.34
N ASP A 22 2.54 2.43 -6.63
CA ASP A 22 3.91 2.67 -7.06
C ASP A 22 4.78 1.47 -6.67
N GLY A 23 5.40 0.80 -7.64
CA GLY A 23 6.15 -0.44 -7.37
C GLY A 23 5.28 -1.68 -7.16
N LEU A 24 3.95 -1.54 -7.18
CA LEU A 24 3.00 -2.66 -7.08
C LEU A 24 2.13 -2.84 -8.32
N LEU A 25 1.38 -1.81 -8.74
CA LEU A 25 0.56 -1.88 -9.95
C LEU A 25 1.37 -1.51 -11.18
N ILE A 26 2.31 -0.58 -11.01
CA ILE A 26 3.19 -0.09 -12.08
C ILE A 26 4.64 -0.07 -11.63
N ASP A 27 5.56 -0.18 -12.59
CA ASP A 27 7.02 -0.21 -12.42
C ASP A 27 7.66 1.16 -12.06
N SER A 28 6.92 2.08 -11.45
CA SER A 28 7.37 3.46 -11.22
C SER A 28 8.59 3.57 -10.30
N GLU A 29 8.81 2.63 -9.38
CA GLU A 29 9.99 2.58 -8.50
C GLU A 29 11.31 2.38 -9.27
N ASP A 30 11.28 1.67 -10.38
CA ASP A 30 12.44 1.52 -11.27
C ASP A 30 12.71 2.82 -12.02
N ILE A 31 11.66 3.56 -12.38
CA ILE A 31 11.78 4.89 -12.98
C ILE A 31 12.32 5.91 -11.96
N TYR A 32 11.85 5.89 -10.72
CA TYR A 32 12.43 6.72 -9.65
C TYR A 32 13.93 6.45 -9.50
N THR A 33 14.32 5.17 -9.48
CA THR A 33 15.73 4.77 -9.38
C THR A 33 16.53 5.28 -10.58
N ARG A 34 15.99 5.14 -11.79
CA ARG A 34 16.61 5.63 -13.02
C ARG A 34 16.81 7.15 -12.99
N VAL A 35 15.78 7.90 -12.57
CA VAL A 35 15.87 9.37 -12.44
C VAL A 35 17.00 9.74 -11.48
N THR A 36 17.08 9.09 -10.31
CA THR A 36 18.15 9.35 -9.35
C THR A 36 19.51 8.95 -9.90
N ASP A 37 19.65 7.78 -10.52
CA ASP A 37 20.90 7.32 -11.16
C ASP A 37 21.38 8.31 -12.24
N GLU A 38 20.47 8.85 -13.07
CA GLU A 38 20.79 9.83 -14.11
C GLU A 38 21.29 11.16 -13.52
N ILE A 39 20.78 11.59 -12.37
CA ILE A 39 21.29 12.78 -11.66
C ILE A 39 22.65 12.47 -11.03
N LEU A 40 22.77 11.36 -10.29
CA LEU A 40 24.02 10.96 -9.63
C LEU A 40 25.19 10.82 -10.61
N ALA A 41 24.92 10.31 -11.82
CA ALA A 41 25.92 10.16 -12.87
C ALA A 41 26.49 11.51 -13.37
N ARG A 42 25.71 12.61 -13.32
CA ARG A 42 26.20 13.96 -13.69
C ARG A 42 27.22 14.52 -12.70
N TYR A 43 27.28 13.94 -11.50
CA TYR A 43 28.14 14.37 -10.40
C TYR A 43 29.11 13.27 -9.94
N ASP A 44 29.39 12.29 -10.80
CA ASP A 44 30.34 11.21 -10.54
C ASP A 44 30.07 10.38 -9.26
N ARG A 45 28.80 10.25 -8.86
CA ARG A 45 28.39 9.49 -7.65
C ARG A 45 27.98 8.04 -7.90
N GLY A 46 27.99 7.59 -9.15
CA GLY A 46 27.62 6.22 -9.53
C GLY A 46 26.12 5.95 -9.37
N ARG A 47 25.75 4.68 -9.15
CA ARG A 47 24.36 4.24 -9.00
C ARG A 47 23.91 4.28 -7.55
N LEU A 48 22.62 4.51 -7.34
CA LEU A 48 21.96 4.46 -6.04
C LEU A 48 22.02 3.03 -5.47
N PRO A 49 22.76 2.77 -4.37
CA PRO A 49 22.82 1.46 -3.78
C PRO A 49 21.52 1.11 -3.06
N TRP A 50 21.18 -0.19 -3.01
CA TRP A 50 19.97 -0.68 -2.34
C TRP A 50 19.89 -0.33 -0.86
N SER A 51 21.04 -0.25 -0.18
CA SER A 51 21.11 0.19 1.22
C SER A 51 20.58 1.61 1.44
N ILE A 52 20.65 2.47 0.41
CA ILE A 52 20.08 3.82 0.44
C ILE A 52 18.69 3.83 -0.18
N LYS A 53 18.48 3.16 -1.32
CA LYS A 53 17.15 3.07 -1.98
C LYS A 53 16.07 2.57 -1.02
N ALA A 54 16.31 1.48 -0.31
CA ALA A 54 15.36 0.90 0.63
C ALA A 54 14.98 1.85 1.78
N GLN A 55 15.87 2.77 2.14
CA GLN A 55 15.59 3.80 3.15
C GLN A 55 14.85 5.01 2.55
N LEU A 56 14.92 5.25 1.24
CA LEU A 56 14.19 6.35 0.59
C LEU A 56 12.72 6.01 0.34
N GLN A 57 12.40 4.74 0.07
CA GLN A 57 11.06 4.29 -0.29
C GLN A 57 10.03 4.61 0.80
N GLY A 58 8.93 5.24 0.38
CA GLY A 58 7.81 5.64 1.25
C GLY A 58 8.10 6.79 2.22
N ARG A 59 9.25 7.48 2.12
CA ARG A 59 9.52 8.69 2.91
C ARG A 59 8.92 9.95 2.28
N PRO A 60 8.53 10.95 3.09
CA PRO A 60 8.23 12.28 2.58
C PRO A 60 9.41 12.87 1.80
N THR A 61 9.11 13.63 0.74
CA THR A 61 10.12 14.20 -0.19
C THR A 61 11.28 14.89 0.51
N GLN A 62 11.01 15.68 1.56
CA GLN A 62 12.05 16.37 2.32
C GLN A 62 13.04 15.38 2.95
N GLN A 63 12.51 14.39 3.68
CA GLN A 63 13.34 13.40 4.38
C GLN A 63 14.12 12.52 3.39
N ALA A 64 13.50 12.17 2.26
CA ALA A 64 14.15 11.43 1.19
C ALA A 64 15.31 12.24 0.60
N TYR A 65 15.10 13.54 0.35
CA TYR A 65 16.17 14.43 -0.12
C TYR A 65 17.31 14.55 0.91
N ASP A 66 17.00 14.79 2.18
CA ASP A 66 18.01 14.94 3.22
C ASP A 66 18.87 13.67 3.36
N LEU A 67 18.23 12.49 3.31
CA LEU A 67 18.93 11.20 3.31
C LEU A 67 19.82 11.03 2.08
N LEU A 68 19.27 11.26 0.88
CA LEU A 68 20.04 11.18 -0.35
C LEU A 68 21.23 12.14 -0.32
N GLN A 69 21.02 13.38 0.13
CA GLN A 69 22.06 14.40 0.20
C GLN A 69 23.14 14.05 1.24
N SER A 70 22.76 13.43 2.37
CA SER A 70 23.72 12.97 3.38
C SER A 70 24.71 11.93 2.83
N TRP A 71 24.24 11.08 1.92
CA TRP A 71 25.05 10.04 1.28
C TRP A 71 25.76 10.53 0.02
N ALA A 72 25.02 11.12 -0.91
CA ALA A 72 25.50 11.53 -2.22
C ALA A 72 26.29 12.84 -2.19
N GLN A 73 26.05 13.72 -1.21
CA GLN A 73 26.74 15.02 -1.08
C GLN A 73 26.84 15.75 -2.42
N LEU A 74 25.71 15.92 -3.10
CA LEU A 74 25.65 16.57 -4.40
C LEU A 74 25.88 18.08 -4.23
N PRO A 75 26.52 18.76 -5.18
CA PRO A 75 26.67 20.22 -5.16
C PRO A 75 25.38 20.91 -5.66
N LEU A 76 24.22 20.43 -5.19
CA LEU A 76 22.90 20.91 -5.54
C LEU A 76 22.19 21.37 -4.27
N SER A 77 21.50 22.50 -4.35
CA SER A 77 20.44 22.82 -3.41
C SER A 77 19.25 21.88 -3.61
N GLN A 78 18.37 21.82 -2.62
CA GLN A 78 17.17 21.00 -2.71
C GLN A 78 16.29 21.40 -3.89
N SER A 79 16.09 22.70 -4.10
CA SER A 79 15.29 23.20 -5.20
C SER A 79 15.86 22.82 -6.57
N GLU A 80 17.18 22.80 -6.71
CA GLU A 80 17.83 22.41 -7.97
C GLU A 80 17.68 20.91 -8.21
N TYR A 81 17.93 20.08 -7.19
CA TYR A 81 17.72 18.64 -7.29
C TYR A 81 16.27 18.30 -7.64
N LEU A 82 15.29 18.92 -6.96
CA LEU A 82 13.88 18.67 -7.23
C LEU A 82 13.46 19.13 -8.63
N ALA A 83 14.04 20.22 -9.14
CA ALA A 83 13.80 20.68 -10.51
C ALA A 83 14.37 19.69 -11.54
N GLU A 84 15.59 19.20 -11.35
CA GLU A 84 16.18 18.18 -12.22
C GLU A 84 15.40 16.86 -12.19
N ALA A 85 15.04 16.39 -10.99
CA ALA A 85 14.24 15.19 -10.80
C ALA A 85 12.88 15.32 -11.48
N ARG A 86 12.21 16.47 -11.33
CA ARG A 86 10.93 16.74 -11.98
C ARG A 86 11.03 16.68 -13.51
N ALA A 87 12.04 17.31 -14.11
CA ALA A 87 12.21 17.31 -15.55
C ALA A 87 12.43 15.88 -16.11
N LEU A 88 13.19 15.06 -15.40
CA LEU A 88 13.39 13.66 -15.76
C LEU A 88 12.14 12.81 -15.52
N GLN A 89 11.40 13.04 -14.43
CA GLN A 89 10.13 12.37 -14.13
C GLN A 89 9.07 12.67 -15.20
N GLU A 90 8.92 13.93 -15.61
CA GLU A 90 8.01 14.34 -16.69
C GLU A 90 8.34 13.65 -18.02
N LYS A 91 9.62 13.32 -18.25
CA LYS A 91 10.08 12.56 -19.41
C LYS A 91 9.84 11.05 -19.28
N HIS A 92 10.00 10.47 -18.10
CA HIS A 92 10.06 9.01 -17.93
C HIS A 92 8.77 8.38 -17.39
N PHE A 93 8.01 9.04 -16.51
CA PHE A 93 6.76 8.47 -15.99
C PHE A 93 5.68 8.16 -17.04
N PRO A 94 5.59 8.86 -18.19
CA PRO A 94 4.69 8.45 -19.27
C PRO A 94 5.03 7.07 -19.89
N THR A 95 6.12 6.41 -19.47
CA THR A 95 6.50 5.08 -19.96
C THR A 95 6.27 3.95 -18.95
N THR A 96 5.69 4.24 -17.79
CA THR A 96 5.35 3.20 -16.78
C THR A 96 4.55 2.06 -17.41
N GLN A 97 4.76 0.86 -16.91
CA GLN A 97 4.08 -0.36 -17.36
C GLN A 97 3.42 -1.08 -16.18
N PRO A 98 2.30 -1.78 -16.40
CA PRO A 98 1.74 -2.67 -15.40
C PRO A 98 2.75 -3.76 -15.00
N LEU A 99 2.83 -4.05 -13.70
CA LEU A 99 3.68 -5.15 -13.20
C LEU A 99 3.07 -6.54 -13.46
N PRO A 100 3.89 -7.61 -13.46
CA PRO A 100 3.42 -8.97 -13.72
C PRO A 100 2.28 -9.40 -12.77
N GLY A 101 1.23 -9.97 -13.36
CA GLY A 101 0.05 -10.47 -12.64
C GLY A 101 -1.02 -9.43 -12.30
N VAL A 102 -0.73 -8.13 -12.39
CA VAL A 102 -1.66 -7.05 -12.00
C VAL A 102 -2.99 -7.14 -12.75
N LEU A 103 -2.96 -7.20 -14.08
CA LEU A 103 -4.18 -7.22 -14.90
C LEU A 103 -5.00 -8.49 -14.68
N SER A 104 -4.35 -9.65 -14.58
CA SER A 104 -5.01 -10.93 -14.32
C SER A 104 -5.66 -10.96 -12.93
N LEU A 105 -4.99 -10.39 -11.93
CA LEU A 105 -5.53 -10.25 -10.57
C LEU A 105 -6.79 -9.37 -10.58
N LEU A 106 -6.71 -8.15 -11.12
CA LEU A 106 -7.83 -7.21 -11.14
C LEU A 106 -9.01 -7.73 -11.97
N GLU A 107 -8.75 -8.37 -13.11
CA GLU A 107 -9.77 -9.02 -13.91
C GLU A 107 -10.50 -10.11 -13.12
N THR A 108 -9.75 -10.96 -12.42
CA THR A 108 -10.33 -12.04 -11.59
C THR A 108 -11.13 -11.48 -10.43
N LEU A 109 -10.62 -10.47 -9.71
CA LEU A 109 -11.34 -9.86 -8.59
C LEU A 109 -12.65 -9.22 -9.03
N THR A 110 -12.65 -8.49 -10.14
CA THR A 110 -13.84 -7.76 -10.62
C THR A 110 -14.88 -8.65 -11.29
N LYS A 111 -14.48 -9.83 -11.80
CA LYS A 111 -15.38 -10.84 -12.39
C LYS A 111 -15.73 -11.98 -11.43
N SER A 112 -15.06 -12.09 -10.29
CA SER A 112 -15.32 -13.08 -9.24
C SER A 112 -16.78 -13.08 -8.80
N PRO A 113 -17.40 -14.24 -8.51
CA PRO A 113 -18.71 -14.32 -7.88
C PRO A 113 -18.77 -13.61 -6.51
N SER A 114 -17.67 -13.64 -5.74
CA SER A 114 -17.55 -12.94 -4.46
C SER A 114 -17.45 -11.42 -4.63
N LYS A 115 -16.97 -10.98 -5.80
CA LYS A 115 -16.87 -9.59 -6.27
C LYS A 115 -16.46 -8.59 -5.17
N PRO A 116 -15.27 -8.78 -4.54
CA PRO A 116 -14.79 -7.83 -3.55
C PRO A 116 -14.65 -6.44 -4.18
N TYR A 117 -14.88 -5.41 -3.37
CA TYR A 117 -14.64 -4.03 -3.78
C TYR A 117 -13.14 -3.82 -4.03
N VAL A 118 -12.80 -3.01 -5.03
CA VAL A 118 -11.41 -2.64 -5.32
C VAL A 118 -11.23 -1.13 -5.16
N ALA A 119 -10.15 -0.72 -4.50
CA ALA A 119 -9.79 0.68 -4.35
C ALA A 119 -8.29 0.87 -4.52
N LEU A 120 -7.89 2.07 -4.93
CA LEU A 120 -6.50 2.49 -5.07
C LEU A 120 -6.15 3.48 -3.95
N ALA A 121 -5.03 3.28 -3.29
CA ALA A 121 -4.55 4.08 -2.16
C ALA A 121 -3.05 4.38 -2.32
N THR A 122 -2.74 5.46 -3.05
CA THR A 122 -1.36 5.85 -3.40
C THR A 122 -0.89 7.07 -2.61
N SER A 123 0.39 7.09 -2.23
CA SER A 123 1.02 8.30 -1.68
C SER A 123 1.41 9.33 -2.75
N SER A 124 1.26 9.00 -4.05
CA SER A 124 1.42 9.96 -5.13
C SER A 124 0.38 11.08 -5.03
N ASN A 125 0.84 12.34 -5.16
CA ASN A 125 -0.08 13.47 -5.36
C ASN A 125 -0.74 13.42 -6.74
N SER A 126 -1.77 14.25 -6.94
CA SER A 126 -2.55 14.27 -8.17
C SER A 126 -1.72 14.47 -9.43
N PHE A 127 -0.75 15.39 -9.40
CA PHE A 127 0.15 15.62 -10.54
C PHE A 127 0.97 14.38 -10.90
N SER A 128 1.59 13.73 -9.92
CA SER A 128 2.44 12.56 -10.14
C SER A 128 1.61 11.35 -10.55
N TYR A 129 0.43 11.18 -9.96
CA TYR A 129 -0.53 10.15 -10.36
C TYR A 129 -0.91 10.33 -11.83
N ASP A 130 -1.33 11.52 -12.25
CA ASP A 130 -1.76 11.74 -13.64
C ASP A 130 -0.61 11.46 -14.63
N LEU A 131 0.60 11.92 -14.29
CA LEU A 131 1.78 11.74 -15.13
C LEU A 131 2.17 10.27 -15.31
N LYS A 132 1.98 9.44 -14.28
CA LYS A 132 2.28 7.99 -14.30
C LYS A 132 1.18 7.14 -14.93
N THR A 133 -0.06 7.63 -14.98
CA THR A 133 -1.22 6.75 -15.24
C THR A 133 -2.03 7.15 -16.46
N LYS A 134 -1.82 8.33 -17.03
CA LYS A 134 -2.64 8.86 -18.15
C LYS A 134 -2.74 7.92 -19.35
N HIS A 135 -1.65 7.25 -19.74
CA HIS A 135 -1.64 6.30 -20.86
C HIS A 135 -2.16 4.90 -20.49
N LEU A 136 -2.40 4.64 -19.20
CA LEU A 136 -2.86 3.36 -18.67
C LEU A 136 -4.32 3.40 -18.19
N GLN A 137 -5.03 4.52 -18.40
CA GLN A 137 -6.40 4.69 -17.89
C GLN A 137 -7.34 3.59 -18.39
N GLU A 138 -7.34 3.28 -19.69
CA GLU A 138 -8.26 2.29 -20.24
C GLU A 138 -7.88 0.85 -19.87
N ILE A 139 -6.58 0.56 -19.78
CA ILE A 139 -6.04 -0.80 -19.63
C ILE A 139 -5.97 -1.25 -18.17
N LEU A 140 -5.62 -0.35 -17.26
CA LEU A 140 -5.31 -0.67 -15.86
C LEU A 140 -6.19 0.10 -14.88
N PHE A 141 -6.35 1.41 -15.04
CA PHE A 141 -7.04 2.21 -14.02
C PHE A 141 -8.57 2.19 -14.17
N SER A 142 -9.09 1.67 -15.29
CA SER A 142 -10.53 1.45 -15.53
C SER A 142 -11.17 0.42 -14.59
N TYR A 143 -10.36 -0.38 -13.87
CA TYR A 143 -10.85 -1.28 -12.83
C TYR A 143 -11.27 -0.55 -11.53
N PHE A 144 -10.85 0.70 -11.34
CA PHE A 144 -11.16 1.49 -10.15
C PHE A 144 -12.17 2.58 -10.50
N GLU A 145 -13.25 2.69 -9.71
CA GLU A 145 -14.15 3.85 -9.80
C GLU A 145 -13.41 5.12 -9.33
N ASP A 146 -13.72 6.29 -9.91
CA ASP A 146 -13.02 7.55 -9.62
C ASP A 146 -13.02 7.92 -8.13
N ASP A 147 -14.11 7.63 -7.42
CA ASP A 147 -14.24 7.87 -5.97
C ASP A 147 -13.45 6.87 -5.13
N MET A 148 -13.03 5.74 -5.70
CA MET A 148 -12.20 4.72 -5.07
C MET A 148 -10.70 4.94 -5.30
N ILE A 149 -10.30 6.05 -5.92
CA ILE A 149 -8.90 6.44 -6.12
C ILE A 149 -8.51 7.49 -5.08
N ILE A 150 -7.83 7.05 -4.03
CA ILE A 150 -7.34 7.90 -2.95
C ILE A 150 -5.87 8.25 -3.21
N LYS A 151 -5.61 9.54 -3.43
CA LYS A 151 -4.27 10.08 -3.73
C LYS A 151 -3.63 10.67 -2.47
N GLY A 152 -2.31 10.87 -2.49
CA GLY A 152 -1.55 11.33 -1.32
C GLY A 152 -1.84 12.78 -0.92
N ASP A 153 -2.42 13.57 -1.81
CA ASP A 153 -2.89 14.94 -1.57
C ASP A 153 -4.41 15.03 -1.34
N ASP A 154 -5.07 13.91 -1.03
CA ASP A 154 -6.48 13.91 -0.67
C ASP A 154 -6.72 14.77 0.59
N PRO A 155 -7.59 15.80 0.52
CA PRO A 155 -7.78 16.74 1.63
C PRO A 155 -8.43 16.11 2.87
N ARG A 156 -8.96 14.89 2.76
CA ARG A 156 -9.53 14.13 3.89
C ARG A 156 -8.42 13.50 4.75
N ILE A 157 -7.20 13.40 4.25
CA ILE A 157 -6.03 12.93 5.00
C ILE A 157 -5.35 14.13 5.66
N LYS A 158 -5.15 14.08 6.98
CA LYS A 158 -4.50 15.18 7.70
C LYS A 158 -3.02 15.28 7.31
N SER A 159 -2.48 16.50 7.32
CA SER A 159 -1.04 16.71 7.09
C SER A 159 -0.20 15.89 8.08
N GLY A 160 0.85 15.24 7.58
CA GLY A 160 1.71 14.35 8.37
C GLY A 160 1.16 12.93 8.60
N ARG A 161 -0.05 12.61 8.10
CA ARG A 161 -0.69 11.30 8.20
C ARG A 161 -0.57 10.45 6.93
N GLY A 162 0.50 10.63 6.17
CA GLY A 162 0.88 9.67 5.13
C GLY A 162 1.38 8.34 5.73
N LYS A 163 1.55 7.33 4.89
CA LYS A 163 2.16 6.04 5.30
C LYS A 163 3.47 6.32 6.07
N PRO A 164 3.74 5.66 7.22
CA PRO A 164 3.09 4.45 7.74
C PRO A 164 1.81 4.68 8.57
N ALA A 165 1.25 5.89 8.60
CA ALA A 165 -0.06 6.09 9.22
C ALA A 165 -1.16 5.34 8.44
N PRO A 166 -2.19 4.80 9.13
CA PRO A 166 -3.25 4.00 8.51
C PRO A 166 -4.28 4.79 7.69
N ASP A 167 -4.25 6.13 7.76
CA ASP A 167 -5.34 7.01 7.34
C ASP A 167 -5.76 6.80 5.88
N ILE A 168 -4.81 6.58 4.96
CA ILE A 168 -5.14 6.38 3.54
C ILE A 168 -5.94 5.10 3.30
N TYR A 169 -5.62 4.01 4.02
CA TYR A 169 -6.36 2.75 3.93
C TYR A 169 -7.68 2.81 4.67
N GLN A 170 -7.74 3.47 5.83
CA GLN A 170 -8.99 3.73 6.54
C GLN A 170 -9.94 4.57 5.67
N LEU A 171 -9.42 5.61 5.00
CA LEU A 171 -10.19 6.45 4.08
C LEU A 171 -10.71 5.66 2.87
N ALA A 172 -9.90 4.76 2.31
CA ALA A 172 -10.34 3.88 1.24
C ALA A 172 -11.49 2.97 1.70
N LEU A 173 -11.37 2.32 2.87
CA LEU A 173 -12.44 1.50 3.44
C LEU A 173 -13.71 2.32 3.73
N ASP A 174 -13.57 3.50 4.32
CA ASP A 174 -14.70 4.40 4.57
C ASP A 174 -15.41 4.80 3.28
N THR A 175 -14.64 5.05 2.22
CA THR A 175 -15.19 5.40 0.91
C THR A 175 -15.96 4.23 0.29
N ILE A 176 -15.40 3.02 0.34
CA ILE A 176 -16.09 1.77 -0.04
C ILE A 176 -17.39 1.61 0.75
N ASN A 177 -17.34 1.76 2.07
CA ASN A 177 -18.53 1.57 2.92
C ASN A 177 -19.63 2.60 2.64
N LYS A 178 -19.27 3.87 2.37
CA LYS A 178 -20.23 4.91 1.97
C LYS A 178 -20.89 4.60 0.61
N LYS A 179 -20.10 4.14 -0.36
CA LYS A 179 -20.62 3.70 -1.67
C LYS A 179 -21.58 2.53 -1.51
N ARG A 180 -21.22 1.54 -0.69
CA ARG A 180 -22.07 0.39 -0.36
C ARG A 180 -23.41 0.81 0.24
N GLU A 181 -23.37 1.69 1.23
CA GLU A 181 -24.58 2.21 1.88
C GLU A 181 -25.49 2.92 0.86
N LYS A 182 -24.92 3.77 -0.01
CA LYS A 182 -25.65 4.44 -1.08
C LYS A 182 -26.27 3.44 -2.08
N ASP A 183 -25.49 2.50 -2.58
CA ASP A 183 -25.96 1.49 -3.55
C ASP A 183 -27.09 0.62 -2.98
N MET A 184 -27.05 0.32 -1.67
CA MET A 184 -28.11 -0.44 -1.00
C MET A 184 -29.40 0.35 -0.84
N LEU A 185 -29.31 1.64 -0.50
CA LEU A 185 -30.45 2.54 -0.39
C LEU A 185 -31.13 2.71 -1.76
N GLU A 186 -30.36 2.85 -2.83
CA GLU A 186 -30.88 3.01 -4.19
C GLU A 186 -31.50 1.73 -4.76
N LYS A 187 -30.93 0.55 -4.46
CA LYS A 187 -31.38 -0.74 -5.01
C LYS A 187 -32.42 -1.47 -4.14
N GLY A 188 -32.83 -0.88 -3.01
CA GLY A 188 -33.75 -1.52 -2.06
C GLY A 188 -33.19 -2.78 -1.39
N ALA A 189 -31.86 -2.97 -1.45
CA ALA A 189 -31.14 -4.12 -0.90
C ALA A 189 -30.99 -4.04 0.63
N ALA A 190 -31.48 -2.97 1.27
CA ALA A 190 -31.51 -2.78 2.72
C ALA A 190 -32.23 -3.92 3.51
N LYS A 191 -32.82 -4.89 2.83
CA LYS A 191 -33.47 -6.07 3.41
C LYS A 191 -32.55 -7.30 3.56
N ASP A 192 -31.36 -7.29 2.96
CA ASP A 192 -30.36 -8.36 3.14
C ASP A 192 -29.47 -8.04 4.37
N PRO A 193 -29.54 -8.82 5.46
CA PRO A 193 -28.82 -8.54 6.70
C PRO A 193 -27.29 -8.62 6.56
N ILE A 194 -26.78 -9.45 5.66
CA ILE A 194 -25.33 -9.61 5.42
C ILE A 194 -24.84 -8.41 4.62
N LEU A 195 -25.57 -8.01 3.59
CA LEU A 195 -25.24 -6.80 2.84
C LEU A 195 -25.36 -5.55 3.71
N ALA A 196 -26.30 -5.47 4.65
CA ALA A 196 -26.49 -4.32 5.53
C ALA A 196 -25.34 -4.03 6.50
N THR A 197 -24.42 -4.97 6.71
CA THR A 197 -23.24 -4.76 7.59
C THR A 197 -22.12 -4.03 6.85
N LYS A 198 -21.46 -3.09 7.55
CA LYS A 198 -20.23 -2.45 7.07
C LYS A 198 -19.13 -3.50 6.90
N ILE A 199 -18.28 -3.30 5.89
CA ILE A 199 -17.04 -4.05 5.75
C ILE A 199 -16.11 -3.60 6.88
N LEU A 200 -15.60 -4.57 7.64
CA LEU A 200 -14.65 -4.36 8.73
C LEU A 200 -13.20 -4.40 8.20
N PRO A 201 -12.24 -3.77 8.90
CA PRO A 201 -10.83 -3.82 8.50
C PRO A 201 -10.28 -5.23 8.26
N MET A 202 -10.69 -6.20 9.08
CA MET A 202 -10.25 -7.60 8.94
C MET A 202 -10.77 -8.32 7.68
N GLU A 203 -11.80 -7.76 7.03
CA GLU A 203 -12.34 -8.22 5.74
C GLU A 203 -11.66 -7.49 4.56
N CYS A 204 -10.64 -6.66 4.82
CA CYS A 204 -9.84 -5.98 3.81
C CYS A 204 -8.50 -6.66 3.59
N LEU A 205 -8.06 -6.67 2.32
CA LEU A 205 -6.74 -7.10 1.91
C LEU A 205 -6.01 -5.95 1.23
N VAL A 206 -4.93 -5.48 1.85
CA VAL A 206 -4.03 -4.47 1.29
C VAL A 206 -2.95 -5.16 0.47
N PHE A 207 -2.70 -4.68 -0.74
CA PHE A 207 -1.54 -5.07 -1.54
C PHE A 207 -0.54 -3.92 -1.54
N GLU A 208 0.74 -4.22 -1.28
CA GLU A 208 1.80 -3.23 -1.06
C GLU A 208 3.16 -3.77 -1.49
N ASP A 209 4.05 -2.90 -1.96
CA ASP A 209 5.47 -3.23 -2.22
C ASP A 209 6.40 -2.71 -1.13
N SER A 210 5.96 -1.67 -0.40
CA SER A 210 6.79 -0.90 0.52
C SER A 210 6.60 -1.31 1.97
N VAL A 211 7.68 -1.24 2.76
CA VAL A 211 7.63 -1.48 4.21
C VAL A 211 6.70 -0.51 4.96
N PRO A 212 6.78 0.82 4.77
CA PRO A 212 5.86 1.74 5.45
C PRO A 212 4.40 1.53 5.04
N GLY A 213 4.14 1.10 3.81
CA GLY A 213 2.79 0.77 3.35
C GLY A 213 2.23 -0.48 3.99
N VAL A 214 3.02 -1.55 4.12
CA VAL A 214 2.63 -2.72 4.91
C VAL A 214 2.33 -2.30 6.36
N GLU A 215 3.20 -1.49 6.98
CA GLU A 215 2.95 -1.01 8.34
C GLU A 215 1.64 -0.21 8.45
N ALA A 216 1.33 0.66 7.47
CA ALA A 216 0.07 1.39 7.41
C ALA A 216 -1.15 0.45 7.27
N GLY A 217 -1.09 -0.56 6.41
CA GLY A 217 -2.18 -1.54 6.26
C GLY A 217 -2.40 -2.34 7.55
N ARG A 218 -1.32 -2.78 8.21
CA ARG A 218 -1.39 -3.47 9.50
C ARG A 218 -1.92 -2.57 10.62
N ARG A 219 -1.52 -1.29 10.67
CA ARG A 219 -2.06 -0.28 11.59
C ARG A 219 -3.54 0.01 11.34
N ALA A 220 -4.00 -0.13 10.10
CA ALA A 220 -5.40 0.03 9.74
C ALA A 220 -6.27 -1.16 10.15
N GLY A 221 -5.68 -2.22 10.74
CA GLY A 221 -6.40 -3.45 11.11
C GLY A 221 -6.69 -4.35 9.92
N MET A 222 -5.93 -4.24 8.83
CA MET A 222 -6.15 -4.98 7.58
C MET A 222 -5.12 -6.09 7.38
N ARG A 223 -5.48 -7.10 6.58
CA ARG A 223 -4.54 -8.12 6.09
C ARG A 223 -3.68 -7.52 4.98
N CYS A 224 -2.45 -8.00 4.80
CA CYS A 224 -1.52 -7.44 3.83
C CYS A 224 -0.86 -8.52 2.94
N VAL A 225 -0.73 -8.22 1.66
CA VAL A 225 0.15 -8.94 0.71
C VAL A 225 1.30 -8.01 0.37
N TRP A 226 2.51 -8.39 0.79
CA TRP A 226 3.72 -7.65 0.52
C TRP A 226 4.43 -8.21 -0.72
N VAL A 227 4.56 -7.40 -1.76
CA VAL A 227 5.16 -7.74 -3.07
C VAL A 227 6.36 -6.84 -3.35
N PRO A 228 7.44 -6.92 -2.55
CA PRO A 228 8.59 -6.04 -2.71
C PRO A 228 9.38 -6.39 -3.97
N HIS A 229 10.01 -5.37 -4.55
CA HIS A 229 11.13 -5.58 -5.46
C HIS A 229 12.21 -6.46 -4.79
N GLU A 230 12.86 -7.35 -5.55
CA GLU A 230 13.88 -8.31 -5.05
C GLU A 230 14.98 -7.64 -4.20
N GLY A 231 15.58 -6.57 -4.71
CA GLY A 231 16.59 -5.84 -3.93
C GLY A 231 16.08 -5.20 -2.63
N LEU A 232 14.79 -4.84 -2.50
CA LEU A 232 14.19 -4.42 -1.22
C LEU A 232 14.07 -5.62 -0.29
N ARG A 233 13.56 -6.75 -0.80
CA ARG A 233 13.47 -8.01 -0.04
C ARG A 233 14.82 -8.40 0.54
N ASP A 234 15.89 -8.29 -0.23
CA ASP A 234 17.25 -8.61 0.23
C ASP A 234 17.70 -7.73 1.41
N GLN A 235 17.29 -6.47 1.47
CA GLN A 235 17.60 -5.59 2.63
C GLN A 235 16.88 -6.04 3.91
N TYR A 236 15.78 -6.79 3.78
CA TYR A 236 14.95 -7.27 4.88
C TYR A 236 15.04 -8.78 5.08
N LYS A 237 16.05 -9.44 4.52
CA LYS A 237 16.27 -10.88 4.66
C LYS A 237 16.38 -11.28 6.13
N GLY A 238 15.52 -12.20 6.57
CA GLY A 238 15.41 -12.64 7.97
C GLY A 238 14.58 -11.72 8.86
N LYS A 239 13.97 -10.66 8.32
CA LYS A 239 13.06 -9.72 9.00
C LYS A 239 11.70 -9.61 8.31
N GLU A 240 11.40 -10.49 7.36
CA GLU A 240 10.15 -10.47 6.60
C GLU A 240 8.94 -10.57 7.52
N GLY A 241 9.02 -11.38 8.58
CA GLY A 241 7.98 -11.48 9.60
C GLY A 241 7.72 -10.16 10.34
N GLU A 242 8.75 -9.34 10.58
CA GLU A 242 8.61 -8.01 11.20
C GLU A 242 7.95 -7.02 10.22
N VAL A 243 8.29 -7.09 8.94
CA VAL A 243 7.63 -6.31 7.88
C VAL A 243 6.15 -6.66 7.83
N LEU A 244 5.81 -7.95 7.71
CA LEU A 244 4.44 -8.45 7.63
C LEU A 244 3.62 -8.16 8.89
N ALA A 245 4.25 -8.07 10.05
CA ALA A 245 3.61 -7.63 11.29
C ALA A 245 3.41 -6.10 11.37
N GLY A 246 4.05 -5.33 10.47
CA GLY A 246 4.10 -3.88 10.53
C GLY A 246 4.87 -3.38 11.76
N LEU A 247 5.97 -4.04 12.12
CA LEU A 247 6.76 -3.77 13.33
C LEU A 247 8.19 -3.30 13.05
N THR A 248 8.51 -2.93 11.82
CA THR A 248 9.83 -2.40 11.43
C THR A 248 10.14 -1.07 12.12
N GLY A 249 9.09 -0.33 12.49
CA GLY A 249 9.20 0.82 13.37
C GLY A 249 9.33 2.15 12.65
N GLU A 250 9.00 2.19 11.36
CA GLU A 250 8.88 3.44 10.61
C GLU A 250 7.81 4.34 11.25
N GLY A 251 6.76 3.75 11.83
CA GLY A 251 5.68 4.47 12.53
C GLY A 251 5.86 4.63 14.03
N ARG A 252 7.05 4.42 14.62
CA ARG A 252 7.24 4.50 16.09
C ARG A 252 6.80 5.82 16.72
N TYR A 253 6.85 6.92 15.97
CA TYR A 253 6.38 8.23 16.43
C TYR A 253 4.86 8.26 16.67
N LEU A 254 4.10 7.44 15.94
CA LEU A 254 2.66 7.29 16.10
C LEU A 254 2.31 6.55 17.39
N ASP A 255 3.15 5.62 17.84
CA ASP A 255 2.90 4.86 19.07
C ASP A 255 2.81 5.77 20.31
N GLY A 256 3.45 6.96 20.29
CA GLY A 256 3.38 7.97 21.36
C GLY A 256 2.16 8.90 21.25
N GLU A 257 1.72 9.23 20.04
CA GLU A 257 0.48 10.00 19.80
C GLU A 257 -0.76 9.14 20.10
N ASP A 258 -0.73 7.88 19.69
CA ASP A 258 -1.76 6.86 19.95
C ASP A 258 -1.81 6.44 21.44
N ALA A 259 -0.78 6.75 22.25
CA ALA A 259 -0.79 6.52 23.70
C ALA A 259 -1.70 7.50 24.47
N MET A 260 -2.00 8.67 23.90
CA MET A 260 -2.98 9.61 24.46
C MET A 260 -4.41 9.38 23.92
N GLY A 261 -4.58 8.43 23.00
CA GLY A 261 -5.86 8.10 22.36
C GLY A 261 -5.84 6.70 21.72
N ASN A 262 -5.64 5.67 22.54
CA ASN A 262 -5.92 4.26 22.24
C ASN A 262 -5.30 3.67 20.94
N ALA A 263 -3.99 3.34 20.90
CA ALA A 263 -3.43 2.19 20.14
C ALA A 263 -1.91 1.98 20.31
N SER A 264 -1.43 1.59 21.50
CA SER A 264 -0.05 1.09 21.68
C SER A 264 0.02 -0.41 21.37
N ARG A 265 0.75 -0.79 20.32
CA ARG A 265 1.39 -2.11 20.02
C ARG A 265 0.57 -3.41 20.06
N THR A 266 -0.68 -3.35 20.48
CA THR A 266 -1.56 -4.50 20.71
C THR A 266 -2.99 -3.97 20.78
N ASN A 267 -3.55 -3.52 19.66
CA ASN A 267 -5.00 -3.27 19.64
C ASN A 267 -5.68 -4.62 19.79
N VAL A 268 -6.34 -4.80 20.93
CA VAL A 268 -7.29 -5.87 21.18
C VAL A 268 -8.65 -5.31 20.76
N GLU A 269 -8.92 -5.27 19.45
CA GLU A 269 -10.29 -5.14 18.98
C GLU A 269 -10.93 -6.53 19.06
N ASP A 270 -12.06 -6.64 19.77
CA ASP A 270 -12.83 -7.88 19.93
C ASP A 270 -12.04 -9.11 20.45
N GLY A 271 -10.95 -8.88 21.20
CA GLY A 271 -10.12 -9.96 21.76
C GLY A 271 -8.97 -10.43 20.85
N ILE A 272 -8.80 -9.83 19.66
CA ILE A 272 -7.77 -10.24 18.70
C ILE A 272 -6.53 -9.35 18.86
N LEU A 273 -5.38 -9.97 19.12
CA LEU A 273 -4.11 -9.25 19.22
C LEU A 273 -3.55 -8.95 17.82
N LEU A 274 -3.61 -7.70 17.39
CA LEU A 274 -3.07 -7.26 16.10
C LEU A 274 -1.56 -7.06 16.14
N ARG A 275 -0.92 -7.14 14.95
CA ARG A 275 0.50 -6.81 14.70
C ARG A 275 1.47 -7.70 15.47
N LYS A 276 1.39 -9.02 15.25
CA LYS A 276 2.37 -9.99 15.72
C LYS A 276 3.09 -10.66 14.55
N VAL A 277 4.36 -10.98 14.76
CA VAL A 277 5.09 -11.86 13.83
C VAL A 277 4.38 -13.20 13.78
N ASP A 278 4.20 -13.72 12.55
CA ASP A 278 3.54 -14.99 12.26
C ASP A 278 2.07 -15.09 12.71
N ASP A 279 1.35 -13.96 12.77
CA ASP A 279 -0.09 -13.91 13.10
C ASP A 279 -1.03 -14.32 11.94
N GLY A 280 -0.47 -14.62 10.76
CA GLY A 280 -1.21 -15.06 9.57
C GLY A 280 -1.92 -13.94 8.79
N TRP A 281 -1.80 -12.68 9.23
CA TRP A 281 -2.42 -11.54 8.53
C TRP A 281 -1.62 -11.04 7.34
N GLY A 282 -0.35 -11.40 7.26
CA GLY A 282 0.57 -11.00 6.19
C GLY A 282 0.98 -12.17 5.29
N GLU A 283 1.15 -11.92 4.01
CA GLU A 283 1.80 -12.83 3.05
C GLU A 283 2.86 -12.05 2.26
N ALA A 284 4.06 -12.62 2.08
CA ALA A 284 5.07 -12.07 1.17
C ALA A 284 5.05 -12.85 -0.16
N ARG A 285 5.10 -12.14 -1.30
CA ARG A 285 5.10 -12.74 -2.65
C ARG A 285 6.12 -12.08 -3.57
N GLY A 286 6.66 -12.83 -4.53
CA GLY A 286 7.57 -12.29 -5.57
C GLY A 286 6.87 -11.46 -6.64
N SER A 287 5.63 -11.82 -6.97
CA SER A 287 4.78 -11.09 -7.92
C SER A 287 3.31 -11.37 -7.59
N LEU A 288 2.40 -10.70 -8.30
CA LEU A 288 0.96 -10.95 -8.21
C LEU A 288 0.51 -12.13 -9.10
N GLU A 289 1.43 -12.77 -9.83
CA GLU A 289 1.10 -13.94 -10.63
C GLU A 289 0.72 -15.13 -9.75
N GLY A 290 -0.25 -15.92 -10.24
CA GLY A 290 -0.74 -17.11 -9.53
C GLY A 290 -1.24 -16.81 -8.12
N PHE A 291 -1.90 -15.66 -7.93
CA PHE A 291 -2.45 -15.27 -6.63
C PHE A 291 -3.46 -16.30 -6.11
N ASP A 292 -3.33 -16.69 -4.84
CA ASP A 292 -4.18 -17.70 -4.22
C ASP A 292 -5.45 -17.04 -3.65
N PHE A 293 -6.49 -16.96 -4.45
CA PHE A 293 -7.77 -16.34 -4.05
C PHE A 293 -8.49 -17.13 -2.94
N GLU A 294 -8.37 -18.47 -2.94
CA GLU A 294 -9.06 -19.34 -2.00
C GLU A 294 -8.56 -19.14 -0.57
N ARG A 295 -7.26 -18.89 -0.39
CA ARG A 295 -6.66 -18.50 0.90
C ARG A 295 -7.35 -17.29 1.54
N TYR A 296 -7.92 -16.41 0.73
CA TYR A 296 -8.59 -15.19 1.16
C TYR A 296 -10.12 -15.29 1.15
N GLY A 297 -10.67 -16.48 0.89
CA GLY A 297 -12.10 -16.69 0.78
C GLY A 297 -12.72 -15.99 -0.43
N ILE A 298 -11.92 -15.67 -1.45
CA ILE A 298 -12.38 -15.08 -2.70
C ILE A 298 -12.59 -16.21 -3.70
N GLN A 299 -13.80 -16.33 -4.25
CA GLN A 299 -14.08 -17.34 -5.27
C GLN A 299 -13.49 -16.89 -6.61
N ALA A 300 -12.52 -17.63 -7.15
CA ALA A 300 -12.09 -17.45 -8.52
C ALA A 300 -13.09 -18.10 -9.50
N LEU A 301 -13.10 -17.63 -10.75
CA LEU A 301 -13.92 -18.18 -11.84
C LEU A 301 -13.40 -19.54 -12.32
#